data_AF-A0AAU8XTZ9-F1
#
_entry.id   AF-A0AAU8XTZ9-F1
#
_cell.length_a   1.000
_cell.length_b   1.000
_cell.length_c   1.000
_cell.angle_alpha   90.00
_cell.angle_beta   90.00
_cell.angle_gamma   90.00
#
_symmetry.space_group_name_H-M   'P 1'
#
loop_
_entity.id
_entity.type
_entity.pdbx_description
1 polymer ?
#
loop_
_entity_poly.entity_id
_entity_poly.type
_entity_poly.pdbx_seq_one_letter_code
_entity_poly.pdbx_strand_id
1 'polypeptide(L)'
;MKDYLSVITKSRTILEKTFITILQQYNVSFKDNGNISSYRGKVNKVLGMNPDGDNWNKKDTRLKDLRNVISGLNKIIDSIANFRDKNSDSHAGKQDPLPIKRAEAELMLNSAVTVSSYYLEINERHKSR
;
A
#
# COMPACT_ATOMS: atom_id res chain seq x y z
N MET A 1 -24.89 10.26 9.87
CA MET A 1 -23.53 10.84 9.86
C MET A 1 -22.68 10.02 8.89
N LYS A 2 -21.93 10.62 7.97
CA LYS A 2 -21.03 9.85 7.08
C LYS A 2 -19.73 9.58 7.82
N ASP A 3 -19.40 8.32 8.01
CA ASP A 3 -18.17 7.90 8.68
C ASP A 3 -17.03 7.73 7.67
N TYR A 4 -16.33 8.83 7.38
CA TYR A 4 -15.18 8.84 6.48
C TYR A 4 -13.93 8.21 7.11
N LEU A 5 -13.84 8.13 8.43
CA LEU A 5 -12.73 7.46 9.12
C LEU A 5 -12.80 5.94 8.89
N SER A 6 -14.00 5.37 8.88
CA SER A 6 -14.22 3.97 8.51
C SER A 6 -13.78 3.68 7.06
N VAL A 7 -14.02 4.61 6.13
CA VAL A 7 -13.52 4.48 4.74
C VAL A 7 -12.00 4.35 4.73
N ILE A 8 -11.29 5.22 5.43
CA ILE A 8 -9.82 5.19 5.47
C ILE A 8 -9.30 3.91 6.12
N THR A 9 -9.96 3.46 7.19
CA THR A 9 -9.64 2.19 7.84
C THR A 9 -9.77 1.03 6.85
N LYS A 10 -10.85 0.98 6.07
CA LYS A 10 -11.06 -0.02 5.03
C LYS A 10 -10.04 0.09 3.89
N SER A 11 -9.68 1.31 3.47
CA SER A 11 -8.62 1.54 2.47
C SER A 11 -7.28 0.95 2.91
N ARG A 12 -6.91 1.14 4.18
CA ARG A 12 -5.72 0.51 4.77
C ARG A 12 -5.85 -1.02 4.77
N THR A 13 -7.00 -1.55 5.19
CA THR A 13 -7.25 -3.01 5.21
C THR A 13 -7.16 -3.64 3.82
N ILE A 14 -7.60 -2.94 2.77
CA ILE A 14 -7.47 -3.41 1.37
C ILE A 14 -5.99 -3.59 1.00
N LEU A 15 -5.15 -2.59 1.27
CA LEU A 15 -3.70 -2.68 1.02
C LEU A 15 -3.05 -3.82 1.82
N GLU A 16 -3.37 -3.88 3.11
CA GLU A 16 -2.85 -4.89 4.03
C GLU A 16 -3.20 -6.31 3.57
N LYS A 17 -4.48 -6.57 3.29
CA LYS A 17 -4.95 -7.89 2.84
C LYS A 17 -4.40 -8.26 1.48
N THR A 18 -4.20 -7.28 0.59
CA THR A 18 -3.55 -7.53 -0.70
C THR A 18 -2.12 -8.04 -0.50
N PHE A 19 -1.32 -7.36 0.33
CA PHE A 19 0.05 -7.80 0.59
C PHE A 19 0.12 -9.13 1.34
N ILE A 20 -0.71 -9.32 2.37
CA ILE A 20 -0.77 -10.59 3.12
C ILE A 20 -1.15 -11.75 2.19
N THR A 21 -2.16 -11.58 1.33
CA THR A 21 -2.59 -12.60 0.38
C THR A 21 -1.44 -13.02 -0.53
N ILE A 22 -0.69 -12.05 -1.08
CA ILE A 22 0.47 -12.35 -1.91
C ILE A 22 1.54 -13.11 -1.10
N LEU A 23 1.88 -12.66 0.12
CA LEU A 23 2.88 -13.36 0.94
C LEU A 23 2.47 -14.81 1.26
N GLN A 24 1.19 -15.05 1.54
CA GLN A 24 0.65 -16.37 1.78
C GLN A 24 0.72 -17.26 0.54
N GLN A 25 0.43 -16.72 -0.66
CA GLN A 25 0.52 -17.48 -1.91
C GLN A 25 1.93 -18.04 -2.18
N TYR A 26 2.98 -17.32 -1.77
CA TYR A 26 4.37 -17.77 -1.93
C TYR A 26 4.98 -18.35 -0.64
N ASN A 27 4.17 -18.71 0.36
CA ASN A 27 4.61 -19.28 1.63
C ASN A 27 5.69 -18.45 2.36
N VAL A 28 5.64 -17.12 2.24
CA VAL A 28 6.60 -16.22 2.89
C VAL A 28 6.16 -15.92 4.31
N SER A 29 7.01 -16.26 5.28
CA SER A 29 6.77 -15.93 6.69
C SER A 29 6.81 -14.42 6.94
N PHE A 30 5.83 -13.90 7.70
CA PHE A 30 5.77 -12.52 8.17
C PHE A 30 5.14 -12.46 9.56
N LYS A 31 5.42 -11.37 10.30
CA LYS A 31 4.79 -11.11 11.60
C LYS A 31 3.49 -10.36 11.35
N ASP A 32 2.34 -10.95 11.69
CA ASP A 32 1.05 -10.28 11.53
C ASP A 32 0.83 -9.21 12.62
N ASN A 33 1.31 -7.99 12.38
CA ASN A 33 1.27 -6.88 13.33
C ASN A 33 0.80 -5.55 12.72
N GLY A 34 0.19 -5.58 11.54
CA GLY A 34 -0.28 -4.39 10.83
C GLY A 34 0.81 -3.54 10.17
N ASN A 35 2.08 -3.96 10.17
CA ASN A 35 3.16 -3.20 9.55
C ASN A 35 3.17 -3.36 8.02
N ILE A 36 2.33 -2.57 7.35
CA ILE A 36 2.17 -2.57 5.89
C ILE A 36 3.47 -2.31 5.15
N SER A 37 4.35 -1.44 5.67
CA SER A 37 5.65 -1.17 5.05
C SER A 37 6.53 -2.42 5.03
N SER A 38 6.52 -3.19 6.12
CA SER A 38 7.20 -4.49 6.19
C SER A 38 6.61 -5.50 5.20
N TYR A 39 5.28 -5.58 5.10
CA TYR A 39 4.60 -6.48 4.16
C TYR A 39 4.94 -6.14 2.71
N ARG A 40 4.81 -4.86 2.32
CA ARG A 40 5.19 -4.35 1.00
C ARG A 40 6.64 -4.67 0.67
N GLY A 41 7.56 -4.45 1.62
CA GLY A 41 8.98 -4.76 1.41
C GLY A 41 9.23 -6.22 1.10
N LYS A 42 8.53 -7.15 1.76
CA LYS A 42 8.59 -8.59 1.46
C LYS A 42 7.95 -8.92 0.12
N VAL A 43 6.76 -8.37 -0.18
CA VAL A 43 6.08 -8.55 -1.48
C VAL A 43 6.96 -8.09 -2.63
N ASN A 44 7.60 -6.92 -2.52
CA ASN A 44 8.50 -6.42 -3.55
C ASN A 44 9.67 -7.36 -3.81
N LYS A 45 10.21 -8.00 -2.77
CA LYS A 45 11.27 -9.01 -2.92
C LYS A 45 10.76 -10.26 -3.65
N VAL A 46 9.60 -10.78 -3.23
CA VAL A 46 8.96 -11.96 -3.84
C VAL A 46 8.69 -11.72 -5.33
N LEU A 47 8.08 -10.59 -5.66
CA LEU A 47 7.66 -10.28 -7.03
C LEU A 47 8.80 -9.76 -7.93
N GLY A 48 10.04 -9.71 -7.43
CA GLY A 48 11.17 -9.15 -8.19
C GLY A 48 10.97 -7.67 -8.55
N MET A 49 10.28 -6.92 -7.68
CA MET A 49 10.09 -5.47 -7.78
C MET A 49 11.25 -4.73 -7.11
N ASN A 50 12.47 -5.19 -7.37
CA ASN A 50 13.71 -4.57 -6.95
C ASN A 50 14.29 -3.72 -8.08
N PRO A 51 14.92 -2.59 -7.77
CA PRO A 51 15.47 -1.70 -8.81
C PRO A 51 16.63 -2.30 -9.61
N ASP A 52 17.19 -3.39 -9.12
CA ASP A 52 18.31 -4.11 -9.72
C ASP A 52 17.84 -5.40 -10.43
N GLY A 53 16.53 -5.67 -10.44
CA GLY A 53 15.91 -6.78 -11.18
C GLY A 53 15.45 -6.41 -12.58
N ASP A 54 15.06 -7.43 -13.37
CA ASP A 54 14.72 -7.27 -14.79
C ASP A 54 13.55 -6.32 -15.06
N ASN A 55 12.60 -6.23 -14.13
CA ASN A 55 11.35 -5.50 -14.33
C ASN A 55 11.46 -3.99 -14.19
N TRP A 56 12.56 -3.48 -13.66
CA TRP A 56 12.71 -2.05 -13.31
C TRP A 56 14.16 -1.59 -13.40
N ASN A 57 14.89 -2.12 -14.40
CA ASN A 57 16.32 -1.87 -14.56
C ASN A 57 16.62 -0.37 -14.46
N LYS A 58 17.29 0.05 -13.39
CA LYS A 58 17.65 1.44 -13.13
C LYS A 58 18.42 2.11 -14.26
N LYS A 59 19.17 1.31 -15.04
CA LYS A 59 19.98 1.77 -16.18
C LYS A 59 19.14 2.08 -17.42
N ASP A 60 17.91 1.53 -17.53
CA ASP A 60 16.99 1.90 -18.61
C ASP A 60 16.35 3.27 -18.30
N THR A 61 16.85 4.30 -18.96
CA THR A 61 16.40 5.69 -18.77
C THR A 61 14.96 5.91 -19.25
N ARG A 62 14.46 5.08 -20.18
CA ARG A 62 13.07 5.15 -20.68
C ARG A 62 12.05 4.80 -19.60
N LEU A 63 12.48 4.05 -18.57
CA LEU A 63 11.64 3.67 -17.43
C LEU A 63 11.67 4.68 -16.28
N LYS A 64 12.33 5.84 -16.43
CA LYS A 64 12.47 6.83 -15.34
C LYS A 64 11.11 7.31 -14.81
N ASP A 65 10.21 7.73 -15.69
CA ASP A 65 8.94 8.32 -15.25
C ASP A 65 8.00 7.28 -14.66
N LEU A 66 8.03 6.06 -15.16
CA LEU A 66 7.29 4.95 -14.58
C LEU A 66 7.78 4.61 -13.16
N ARG A 67 9.10 4.66 -12.92
CA ARG A 67 9.67 4.54 -11.56
C ARG A 67 9.23 5.69 -10.65
N ASN A 68 9.10 6.91 -11.18
CA ASN A 68 8.58 8.05 -10.41
C ASN A 68 7.12 7.82 -10.01
N VAL A 69 6.28 7.29 -10.90
CA VAL A 69 4.89 6.91 -10.58
C VAL A 69 4.86 5.88 -9.47
N ILE A 70 5.65 4.81 -9.54
CA ILE A 70 5.72 3.77 -8.50
C ILE A 70 6.20 4.33 -7.16
N SER A 71 7.19 5.22 -7.17
CA SER A 71 7.63 5.93 -5.97
C SER A 71 6.51 6.77 -5.36
N GLY A 72 5.70 7.43 -6.20
CA GLY A 72 4.48 8.13 -5.78
C GLY A 72 3.47 7.18 -5.12
N LEU A 73 3.20 6.02 -5.74
CA LEU A 73 2.31 4.99 -5.15
C LEU A 73 2.82 4.52 -3.78
N ASN A 74 4.12 4.33 -3.63
CA ASN A 74 4.72 3.95 -2.35
C ASN A 74 4.47 5.01 -1.27
N LYS A 75 4.60 6.30 -1.60
CA LYS A 75 4.28 7.40 -0.67
C LYS A 75 2.81 7.42 -0.28
N ILE A 76 1.90 7.07 -1.21
CA ILE A 76 0.46 6.98 -0.91
C ILE A 76 0.19 5.84 0.08
N ILE A 77 0.78 4.65 -0.13
CA ILE A 77 0.67 3.52 0.80
C ILE A 77 1.13 3.93 2.20
N ASP A 78 2.31 4.53 2.31
CA ASP A 78 2.88 4.95 3.58
C ASP A 78 2.01 6.00 4.27
N SER A 79 1.43 6.93 3.50
CA SER A 79 0.52 7.95 4.03
C SER A 79 -0.78 7.36 4.56
N ILE A 80 -1.40 6.41 3.84
CA ILE A 80 -2.63 5.72 4.27
C ILE A 80 -2.36 4.87 5.53
N ALA A 81 -1.22 4.17 5.59
CA ALA A 81 -0.85 3.38 6.76
C ALA A 81 -0.66 4.27 8.01
N ASN A 82 0.13 5.34 7.87
CA ASN A 82 0.44 6.26 8.97
C ASN A 82 -0.77 7.06 9.45
N PHE A 83 -1.72 7.38 8.55
CA PHE A 83 -2.93 8.10 8.92
C PHE A 83 -3.74 7.34 9.97
N ARG A 84 -3.81 6.01 9.90
CA ARG A 84 -4.52 5.25 10.93
C ARG A 84 -3.71 5.12 12.21
N ASP A 85 -2.40 4.87 12.11
CA ASP A 85 -1.56 4.58 13.29
C ASP A 85 -1.47 5.81 14.22
N LYS A 86 -1.28 7.01 13.66
CA LYS A 86 -1.26 8.28 14.43
C LYS A 86 -2.60 8.62 15.11
N ASN A 87 -3.70 8.08 14.60
CA ASN A 87 -5.05 8.31 15.11
C ASN A 87 -5.58 7.15 15.95
N SER A 88 -4.83 6.05 16.09
CA SER A 88 -5.15 4.92 16.96
C SER A 88 -4.35 4.95 18.28
N ASP A 89 -3.14 5.52 18.27
CA ASP A 89 -2.24 5.59 19.44
C ASP A 89 -2.45 6.82 20.35
N SER A 90 -3.47 7.64 20.08
CA SER A 90 -3.86 8.74 20.97
C SER A 90 -4.62 8.22 22.20
N HIS A 91 -3.87 7.53 23.06
CA HIS A 91 -4.16 7.37 24.48
C HIS A 91 -3.88 8.68 25.23
N ALA A 92 -4.47 9.80 24.79
CA ALA A 92 -4.49 11.07 25.54
C ALA A 92 -5.29 12.14 24.79
N GLY A 93 -6.43 12.53 25.37
CA GLY A 93 -6.94 13.91 25.31
C GLY A 93 -7.44 14.43 23.96
N LYS A 94 -8.76 14.63 23.87
CA LYS A 94 -9.44 15.68 23.09
C LYS A 94 -8.65 16.22 21.87
N GLN A 95 -8.44 15.40 20.85
CA GLN A 95 -8.15 15.92 19.52
C GLN A 95 -9.47 16.22 18.81
N ASP A 96 -9.56 17.40 18.20
CA ASP A 96 -10.70 17.75 17.36
C ASP A 96 -10.89 16.67 16.26
N PRO A 97 -12.14 16.35 15.89
CA PRO A 97 -12.40 15.42 14.80
C PRO A 97 -11.65 15.87 13.54
N LEU A 98 -10.91 14.95 12.91
CA LEU A 98 -10.23 15.25 11.65
C LEU A 98 -11.27 15.71 10.62
N PRO A 99 -11.08 16.87 9.96
CA PRO A 99 -12.06 17.42 9.03
C PRO A 99 -11.99 16.72 7.67
N ILE A 100 -12.06 15.39 7.66
CA ILE A 100 -12.05 14.59 6.43
C ILE A 100 -13.40 14.74 5.76
N LYS A 101 -13.38 15.18 4.51
CA LYS A 101 -14.58 15.27 3.69
C LYS A 101 -14.60 14.12 2.69
N ARG A 102 -15.69 14.11 1.91
CA ARG A 102 -15.95 13.07 0.92
C ARG A 102 -14.79 12.90 -0.06
N ALA A 103 -14.27 14.00 -0.58
CA ALA A 103 -13.24 13.98 -1.62
C ALA A 103 -11.95 13.29 -1.15
N GLU A 104 -11.50 13.60 0.07
CA GLU A 104 -10.29 12.99 0.65
C GLU A 104 -10.49 11.51 0.97
N ALA A 105 -11.67 11.14 1.46
CA ALA A 105 -12.02 9.75 1.72
C ALA A 105 -12.06 8.92 0.43
N GLU A 106 -12.69 9.46 -0.63
CA GLU A 106 -12.75 8.83 -1.95
C GLU A 106 -11.36 8.75 -2.60
N LEU A 107 -10.52 9.79 -2.45
CA LEU A 107 -9.13 9.77 -2.91
C LEU A 107 -8.34 8.63 -2.26
N MET A 108 -8.44 8.47 -0.94
CA MET A 108 -7.73 7.40 -0.23
C MET A 108 -8.24 6.01 -0.63
N LEU A 109 -9.56 5.84 -0.76
CA LEU A 109 -10.17 4.58 -1.20
C LEU A 109 -9.73 4.23 -2.63
N ASN A 110 -9.89 5.14 -3.58
CA ASN A 110 -9.53 4.91 -4.97
C ASN A 110 -8.04 4.63 -5.11
N SER A 111 -7.20 5.34 -4.35
CA SER A 111 -5.76 5.08 -4.35
C SER A 111 -5.42 3.70 -3.81
N ALA A 112 -6.04 3.26 -2.71
CA ALA A 112 -5.84 1.93 -2.17
C ALA A 112 -6.25 0.83 -3.16
N VAL A 113 -7.37 1.01 -3.86
CA VAL A 113 -7.83 0.10 -4.92
C VAL A 113 -6.84 0.07 -6.08
N THR A 114 -6.46 1.23 -6.63
CA THR A 114 -5.51 1.31 -7.75
C THR A 114 -4.17 0.65 -7.43
N VAL A 115 -3.62 0.91 -6.25
CA VAL A 115 -2.38 0.26 -5.78
C VAL A 115 -2.57 -1.24 -5.66
N SER A 116 -3.67 -1.69 -5.04
CA SER A 116 -3.91 -3.12 -4.83
C SER A 116 -4.04 -3.85 -6.15
N SER A 117 -4.82 -3.32 -7.09
CA SER A 117 -4.95 -3.86 -8.45
C SER A 117 -3.59 -3.92 -9.15
N TYR A 118 -2.78 -2.87 -9.05
CA TYR A 118 -1.43 -2.89 -9.62
C TYR A 118 -0.59 -4.06 -9.06
N TYR A 119 -0.54 -4.25 -7.73
CA TYR A 119 0.22 -5.36 -7.14
C TYR A 119 -0.32 -6.74 -7.52
N LEU A 120 -1.63 -6.88 -7.66
CA LEU A 120 -2.25 -8.13 -8.13
C LEU A 120 -1.87 -8.43 -9.59
N GLU A 121 -1.87 -7.45 -10.48
CA GLU A 121 -1.42 -7.62 -11.87
C GLU A 121 0.07 -8.00 -11.95
N ILE A 122 0.93 -7.38 -11.13
CA ILE A 122 2.34 -7.76 -11.05
C ILE A 122 2.48 -9.20 -10.57
N ASN A 123 1.66 -9.61 -9.61
CA ASN A 123 1.64 -10.97 -9.08
C ASN A 123 1.21 -12.00 -10.14
N GLU A 124 0.14 -11.73 -10.89
CA GLU A 124 -0.29 -12.62 -11.98
C GLU A 124 0.79 -12.78 -13.04
N ARG A 125 1.45 -11.67 -13.43
CA ARG A 125 2.60 -11.71 -14.33
C ARG A 125 3.80 -12.45 -13.75
N HIS A 126 3.96 -12.50 -12.43
CA HIS A 126 5.02 -13.26 -11.77
C HIS A 126 4.71 -14.76 -11.78
N LYS A 127 3.44 -15.16 -11.55
CA LYS A 127 3.00 -16.56 -11.63
C LYS A 127 3.15 -17.17 -13.01
N SER A 128 3.05 -16.35 -14.06
CA SER A 128 3.16 -16.80 -15.46
C SER A 128 4.61 -16.92 -15.97
N ARG A 129 5.61 -16.78 -15.10
CA ARG A 129 7.04 -16.97 -15.43
C ARG A 129 7.50 -18.37 -15.08
#